data_AF-A0A542DDZ2-F1
#
_entry.id   AF-A0A542DDZ2-F1
#
_cell.length_a   1.000
_cell.length_b   1.000
_cell.length_c   1.000
_cell.angle_alpha   90.00
_cell.angle_beta   90.00
_cell.angle_gamma   90.00
#
_symmetry.space_group_name_H-M   'P 1'
#
loop_
_entity.id
_entity.type
_entity.pdbx_description
1 polymer ?
#
loop_
_entity_poly.entity_id
_entity_poly.type
_entity_poly.pdbx_seq_one_letter_code
_entity_poly.pdbx_strand_id
1 'polypeptide(L)'
;MHVLVTEAAFGDGDELVARLRAEGCTVSTCHSSSGICRALAPGAGCPLDGPKPVALMVDVRSAGPELTAREFGVVCAVRAGLQVALVPAEPGLPMPVPPGLRNRTTVATADQLADACHHALRTEAGRRRPA
;
A
#
# COMPACT_ATOMS: atom_id res chain seq x y z
N MET A 1 -0.77 -2.63 -12.68
CA MET A 1 -0.99 -2.76 -11.22
C MET A 1 -1.38 -1.44 -10.53
N HIS A 2 -2.32 -1.48 -9.58
CA HIS A 2 -2.72 -0.35 -8.71
C HIS A 2 -2.45 -0.73 -7.25
N VAL A 3 -1.70 0.10 -6.54
CA VAL A 3 -1.29 -0.09 -5.15
C VAL A 3 -1.92 0.99 -4.28
N LEU A 4 -2.44 0.60 -3.12
CA LEU A 4 -2.91 1.52 -2.09
C LEU A 4 -1.89 1.55 -0.95
N VAL A 5 -1.47 2.75 -0.54
CA VAL A 5 -0.44 2.95 0.49
C VAL A 5 -1.02 3.64 1.72
N THR A 6 -0.70 3.11 2.89
CA THR A 6 -0.78 3.81 4.19
C THR A 6 0.59 3.94 4.81
N GLU A 7 0.68 4.85 5.78
CA GLU A 7 1.91 5.15 6.51
C GLU A 7 1.58 5.41 7.99
N ALA A 8 2.49 5.03 8.89
CA ALA A 8 2.37 5.27 10.32
C ALA A 8 2.57 6.76 10.67
N ALA A 9 3.60 7.40 10.09
CA ALA A 9 3.87 8.83 10.20
C ALA A 9 3.87 9.50 8.83
N PHE A 10 3.69 10.83 8.83
CA PHE A 10 3.68 11.60 7.59
C PHE A 10 5.03 11.54 6.88
N GLY A 11 5.01 11.11 5.63
CA GLY A 11 6.19 11.08 4.77
C GLY A 11 7.00 9.79 4.84
N ASP A 12 6.67 8.86 5.75
CA ASP A 12 7.32 7.54 5.79
C ASP A 12 7.21 6.83 4.43
N GLY A 13 6.08 7.00 3.75
CA GLY A 13 5.82 6.34 2.47
C GLY A 13 6.34 7.08 1.24
N ASP A 14 6.86 8.31 1.36
CA ASP A 14 7.10 9.18 0.19
C ASP A 14 8.11 8.59 -0.80
N GLU A 15 9.24 8.08 -0.29
CA GLU A 15 10.27 7.45 -1.14
C GLU A 15 9.72 6.20 -1.84
N LEU A 16 9.00 5.34 -1.10
CA LEU A 16 8.40 4.13 -1.64
C LEU A 16 7.35 4.46 -2.72
N VAL A 17 6.49 5.45 -2.47
CA VAL A 17 5.47 5.90 -3.42
C VAL A 17 6.12 6.43 -4.69
N ALA A 18 7.17 7.25 -4.57
CA ALA A 18 7.92 7.77 -5.72
C ALA A 18 8.52 6.63 -6.55
N ARG A 19 9.14 5.65 -5.88
CA ARG A 19 9.74 4.48 -6.53
C ARG A 19 8.71 3.60 -7.23
N LEU A 20 7.60 3.24 -6.57
CA LEU A 20 6.55 2.43 -7.18
C LEU A 20 5.95 3.12 -8.42
N ARG A 21 5.79 4.45 -8.38
CA ARG A 21 5.36 5.23 -9.54
C ARG A 21 6.39 5.21 -10.67
N ALA A 22 7.68 5.28 -10.36
CA ALA A 22 8.75 5.17 -11.36
C ALA A 22 8.74 3.81 -12.06
N GLU A 23 8.37 2.74 -11.36
CA GLU A 23 8.15 1.40 -11.96
C GLU A 23 6.86 1.30 -12.80
N GLY A 24 6.01 2.33 -12.80
CA GLY A 24 4.75 2.37 -13.56
C GLY A 24 3.53 1.88 -12.79
N CYS A 25 3.64 1.62 -11.49
CA CYS A 25 2.46 1.34 -10.66
C CYS A 25 1.60 2.61 -10.52
N THR A 26 0.28 2.45 -10.60
CA THR A 26 -0.62 3.49 -10.09
C THR A 26 -0.62 3.40 -8.57
N VAL A 27 -0.43 4.53 -7.89
CA VAL A 27 -0.35 4.56 -6.42
C VAL A 27 -1.34 5.57 -5.86
N SER A 28 -2.25 5.08 -5.03
CA SER A 28 -3.19 5.87 -4.25
C SER A 28 -2.81 5.83 -2.76
N THR A 29 -3.23 6.84 -1.99
CA THR A 29 -3.05 6.89 -0.53
C THR A 29 -4.40 6.94 0.18
N CYS A 30 -4.51 6.36 1.37
CA CYS A 30 -5.76 6.44 2.15
C CYS A 30 -6.03 7.83 2.74
N HIS A 31 -4.97 8.58 3.06
CA HIS A 31 -5.05 9.88 3.70
C HIS A 31 -4.53 10.98 2.76
N SER A 32 -5.10 12.18 2.90
CA SER A 32 -4.58 13.41 2.29
C SER A 32 -3.35 13.91 3.04
N SER A 33 -2.67 14.91 2.48
CA SER A 33 -1.61 15.67 3.16
C SER A 33 -2.08 16.43 4.41
N SER A 34 -3.39 16.58 4.61
CA SER A 34 -3.97 17.10 5.85
C SER A 34 -4.28 16.00 6.89
N GLY A 35 -4.03 14.73 6.55
CA GLY A 35 -4.24 13.59 7.45
C GLY A 35 -5.69 13.11 7.49
N ILE A 36 -6.56 13.65 6.65
CA ILE A 36 -7.97 13.26 6.58
C ILE A 36 -8.10 12.03 5.68
N CYS A 37 -8.84 11.02 6.16
CA CYS A 37 -9.18 9.85 5.37
C CYS A 37 -9.95 10.29 4.11
N ARG A 38 -9.52 9.85 2.92
CA ARG A 38 -10.13 10.25 1.64
C ARG A 38 -11.60 9.84 1.54
N ALA A 39 -12.01 8.75 2.18
CA ALA A 39 -13.41 8.33 2.21
C ALA A 39 -14.31 9.28 3.02
N LEU A 40 -13.72 10.04 3.96
CA LEU A 40 -14.43 10.98 4.84
C LEU A 40 -14.27 12.43 4.38
N ALA A 41 -13.38 12.70 3.41
CA ALA A 41 -13.13 14.04 2.91
C ALA A 41 -14.27 14.50 1.97
N PRO A 42 -14.78 15.75 2.11
CA PRO A 42 -15.84 16.25 1.26
C PRO A 42 -15.49 16.19 -0.23
N GLY A 43 -16.38 15.62 -1.05
CA GLY A 43 -16.20 15.52 -2.50
C GLY A 43 -15.11 14.54 -2.97
N ALA A 44 -14.48 13.81 -2.04
CA ALA A 44 -13.52 12.75 -2.35
C ALA A 44 -14.19 11.37 -2.24
N GLY A 45 -13.47 10.34 -2.70
CA GLY A 45 -13.89 8.95 -2.61
C GLY A 45 -12.77 8.06 -2.07
N CYS A 46 -13.14 6.91 -1.52
CA CYS A 46 -12.19 5.89 -1.11
C CYS A 46 -11.52 5.28 -2.35
N PRO A 47 -10.17 5.17 -2.40
CA PRO A 47 -9.49 4.49 -3.49
C PRO A 47 -9.91 3.02 -3.69
N LEU A 48 -10.37 2.35 -2.63
CA LEU A 48 -10.87 0.97 -2.70
C LEU A 48 -12.20 0.86 -3.46
N ASP A 49 -13.02 1.92 -3.45
CA ASP A 49 -14.31 1.98 -4.15
C ASP A 49 -14.17 2.61 -5.55
N GLY A 50 -12.93 2.93 -5.95
CA GLY A 50 -12.63 3.57 -7.22
C GLY A 50 -12.79 2.63 -8.43
N PRO A 51 -12.88 3.19 -9.65
CA PRO A 51 -13.10 2.41 -10.86
C PRO A 51 -11.91 1.51 -11.25
N LYS A 52 -10.72 1.78 -10.70
CA LYS A 52 -9.52 0.97 -10.92
C LYS A 52 -9.28 0.08 -9.69
N PRO A 53 -9.45 -1.24 -9.80
CA PRO A 53 -9.32 -2.12 -8.64
C PRO A 53 -7.91 -2.03 -8.07
N VAL A 54 -7.82 -1.90 -6.74
CA VAL A 54 -6.56 -2.01 -6.00
C VAL A 54 -6.13 -3.47 -5.99
N ALA A 55 -4.89 -3.74 -6.37
CA ALA A 55 -4.32 -5.09 -6.43
C ALA A 55 -3.55 -5.46 -5.16
N LEU A 56 -3.01 -4.47 -4.45
CA LEU A 56 -2.19 -4.67 -3.25
C LEU A 56 -2.35 -3.48 -2.30
N MET A 57 -2.44 -3.79 -1.01
CA MET A 57 -2.30 -2.83 0.08
C MET A 57 -0.87 -2.85 0.59
N VAL A 58 -0.27 -1.68 0.77
CA VAL A 58 1.06 -1.51 1.35
C VAL A 58 0.94 -0.60 2.56
N ASP A 59 1.50 -1.02 3.67
CA ASP A 59 1.52 -0.27 4.92
C ASP A 59 2.96 -0.01 5.33
N VAL A 60 3.35 1.27 5.33
CA VAL A 60 4.71 1.71 5.67
C VAL A 60 4.76 2.05 7.15
N ARG A 61 5.62 1.35 7.90
CA ARG A 61 5.62 1.42 9.36
C ARG A 61 6.98 1.87 9.90
N SER A 62 6.92 2.89 10.74
CA SER A 62 8.03 3.39 11.58
C SER A 62 7.73 3.25 13.08
N ALA A 63 6.49 2.90 13.43
CA ALA A 63 5.95 2.89 14.79
C ALA A 63 5.74 1.46 15.33
N GLY A 64 5.35 1.36 16.60
CA GLY A 64 5.19 0.11 17.35
C GLY A 64 4.18 -0.91 16.77
N PRO A 65 3.88 -1.99 17.53
CA PRO A 65 3.11 -3.13 17.01
C PRO A 65 1.65 -2.80 16.64
N GLU A 66 1.11 -1.68 17.13
CA GLU A 66 -0.28 -1.26 16.92
C GLU A 66 -0.42 -0.32 15.74
N LEU A 67 -1.57 -0.41 15.05
CA LEU A 67 -1.91 0.50 13.95
C LEU A 67 -2.26 1.88 14.50
N THR A 68 -1.73 2.92 13.88
CA THR A 68 -2.20 4.29 14.03
C THR A 68 -3.49 4.52 13.22
N ALA A 69 -4.18 5.63 13.47
CA ALA A 69 -5.36 6.02 12.70
C ALA A 69 -5.06 6.15 11.18
N ARG A 70 -3.81 6.46 10.81
CA ARG A 70 -3.38 6.60 9.41
C ARG A 70 -3.26 5.26 8.69
N GLU A 71 -3.03 4.20 9.45
CA GLU A 71 -2.88 2.83 8.96
C GLU A 71 -4.23 2.09 8.93
N PHE A 72 -5.36 2.73 9.30
CA PHE A 72 -6.68 2.08 9.27
C PHE A 72 -7.11 1.61 7.88
N GLY A 73 -6.49 2.13 6.82
CA GLY A 73 -6.64 1.60 5.46
C GLY A 73 -6.31 0.10 5.35
N VAL A 74 -5.42 -0.41 6.20
CA VAL A 74 -5.10 -1.85 6.31
C VAL A 74 -6.33 -2.67 6.67
N VAL A 75 -7.15 -2.21 7.62
CA VAL A 75 -8.37 -2.92 8.04
C VAL A 75 -9.38 -2.96 6.89
N CYS A 76 -9.55 -1.85 6.16
CA CYS A 76 -10.42 -1.78 5.00
C CYS A 76 -9.95 -2.72 3.88
N ALA A 77 -8.64 -2.76 3.60
CA ALA A 77 -8.05 -3.63 2.59
C ALA A 77 -8.25 -5.12 2.93
N VAL A 78 -8.02 -5.51 4.18
CA VAL A 78 -8.23 -6.90 4.63
C VAL A 78 -9.69 -7.31 4.51
N ARG A 79 -10.63 -6.42 4.85
CA ARG A 79 -12.07 -6.65 4.66
C ARG A 79 -12.44 -6.80 3.18
N ALA A 80 -11.76 -6.06 2.30
CA ALA A 80 -11.91 -6.18 0.84
C ALA A 80 -11.19 -7.40 0.25
N GLY A 81 -10.54 -8.24 1.06
CA GLY A 81 -9.83 -9.44 0.61
C GLY A 81 -8.47 -9.19 -0.03
N LEU A 82 -7.92 -7.98 0.11
CA LEU A 82 -6.60 -7.65 -0.40
C LEU A 82 -5.50 -8.23 0.48
N GLN A 83 -4.39 -8.62 -0.16
CA GLN A 83 -3.15 -8.89 0.53
C GLN A 83 -2.53 -7.58 1.03
N VAL A 84 -1.90 -7.63 2.19
CA VAL A 84 -1.22 -6.49 2.80
C VAL A 84 0.27 -6.76 2.86
N ALA A 85 1.06 -5.88 2.28
CA ALA A 85 2.51 -5.84 2.45
C ALA A 85 2.87 -4.83 3.55
N LEU A 86 3.60 -5.27 4.57
CA LEU A 86 4.15 -4.40 5.59
C LEU A 86 5.59 -4.05 5.22
N VAL A 87 5.92 -2.77 5.19
CA VAL A 87 7.23 -2.26 4.78
C VAL A 87 7.79 -1.38 5.88
N PRO A 88 9.05 -1.59 6.30
CA PRO A 88 9.66 -0.66 7.24
C PRO A 88 9.91 0.69 6.56
N ALA A 89 9.67 1.79 7.27
CA ALA A 89 9.98 3.14 6.80
C ALA A 89 11.48 3.33 6.53
N GLU A 90 12.33 2.65 7.31
CA GLU A 90 13.78 2.62 7.12
C GLU A 90 14.31 1.18 7.08
N PRO A 91 15.30 0.86 6.23
CA PRO A 91 15.90 -0.46 6.18
C PRO A 91 16.42 -0.93 7.55
N GLY A 92 16.08 -2.17 7.92
CA GLY A 92 16.55 -2.78 9.17
C GLY A 92 15.70 -2.48 10.40
N LEU A 93 14.67 -1.62 10.30
CA LEU A 93 13.71 -1.47 11.39
C LEU A 93 12.95 -2.79 11.66
N PRO A 94 12.78 -3.18 12.93
CA PRO A 94 11.91 -4.29 13.29
C PRO A 94 10.49 -4.03 12.78
N MET A 95 9.89 -5.03 12.13
CA MET A 95 8.53 -4.97 11.62
C MET A 95 7.61 -5.88 12.43
N PRO A 96 7.14 -5.45 13.61
CA PRO A 96 6.17 -6.21 14.35
C PRO A 96 4.86 -6.26 13.57
N VAL A 97 4.44 -7.46 13.20
CA VAL A 97 3.14 -7.69 12.56
C VAL A 97 2.04 -7.53 13.62
N PRO A 98 1.03 -6.66 13.40
CA PRO A 98 -0.09 -6.55 14.33
C PRO A 98 -0.74 -7.93 14.56
N PRO A 99 -1.00 -8.35 15.82
CA PRO A 99 -1.43 -9.72 16.11
C PRO A 99 -2.64 -10.19 15.32
N GLY A 100 -3.63 -9.32 15.08
CA GLY A 100 -4.84 -9.62 14.31
C GLY A 100 -4.62 -9.78 12.80
N LEU A 101 -3.41 -9.46 12.29
CA LEU A 101 -3.09 -9.43 10.86
C LEU A 101 -2.05 -10.48 10.44
N ARG A 102 -1.55 -11.31 11.36
CA ARG A 102 -0.45 -12.27 11.11
C ARG A 102 -0.66 -13.18 9.90
N ASN A 103 -1.89 -13.58 9.62
CA ASN A 103 -2.23 -14.49 8.51
C ASN A 103 -2.69 -13.77 7.23
N ARG A 104 -2.62 -12.43 7.20
CA ARG A 104 -3.11 -11.58 6.09
C ARG A 104 -2.04 -10.62 5.58
N THR A 105 -0.85 -10.68 6.16
CA THR A 105 0.23 -9.75 5.90
C THR A 105 1.49 -10.49 5.47
N THR A 106 2.28 -9.85 4.62
CA THR A 106 3.64 -10.26 4.28
C THR A 106 4.58 -9.10 4.58
N VAL A 107 5.68 -9.35 5.27
CA VAL A 107 6.72 -8.34 5.45
C VAL A 107 7.58 -8.30 4.20
N ALA A 108 7.79 -7.12 3.64
CA ALA A 108 8.57 -6.90 2.43
C ALA A 108 9.46 -5.68 2.55
N THR A 109 10.55 -5.64 1.78
CA THR A 109 11.36 -4.43 1.60
C THR A 109 10.81 -3.58 0.45
N ALA A 110 11.24 -2.31 0.39
CA ALA A 110 10.94 -1.44 -0.74
C ALA A 110 11.45 -2.01 -2.08
N ASP A 111 12.63 -2.64 -2.07
CA ASP A 111 13.20 -3.32 -3.25
C ASP A 111 12.30 -4.46 -3.73
N GLN A 112 11.90 -5.35 -2.82
CA GLN A 112 11.03 -6.49 -3.14
C GLN A 112 9.69 -6.05 -3.72
N LEU A 113 9.13 -4.94 -3.23
CA LEU A 113 7.89 -4.38 -3.78
C LEU A 113 8.08 -3.75 -5.16
N ALA A 114 9.19 -3.05 -5.39
CA ALA A 114 9.51 -2.50 -6.70
C ALA A 114 9.67 -3.62 -7.74
N ASP A 115 10.42 -4.67 -7.40
CA ASP A 115 10.60 -5.85 -8.25
C ASP A 115 9.26 -6.54 -8.54
N ALA A 116 8.42 -6.71 -7.51
CA ALA A 116 7.10 -7.30 -7.68
C ALA A 116 6.19 -6.44 -8.59
N CYS A 117 6.22 -5.11 -8.45
CA CYS A 117 5.51 -4.20 -9.34
C CYS A 117 5.98 -4.36 -10.78
N HIS A 118 7.30 -4.37 -10.99
CA HIS A 118 7.92 -4.54 -12.31
C HIS A 118 7.50 -5.86 -12.97
N HIS A 119 7.61 -6.97 -12.24
CA HIS A 119 7.20 -8.30 -12.73
C HIS A 119 5.71 -8.39 -13.02
N ALA A 120 4.85 -7.83 -12.16
CA ALA A 120 3.41 -7.83 -12.36
C ALA A 120 3.02 -7.06 -13.63
N LEU A 121 3.59 -5.87 -13.83
CA LEU A 121 3.33 -5.03 -15.01
C LEU A 121 3.78 -5.70 -16.31
N ARG A 122 4.96 -6.34 -16.33
CA ARG A 122 5.42 -7.11 -17.50
C ARG A 122 4.49 -8.27 -17.82
N THR A 123 4.00 -8.96 -16.79
CA THR A 123 3.09 -10.09 -16.95
C THR A 123 1.72 -9.63 -17.46
N GLU A 124 1.20 -8.51 -16.95
CA GLU A 124 -0.02 -7.87 -17.46
C GLU A 124 0.12 -7.46 -18.93
N ALA A 125 1.27 -6.86 -19.31
CA ALA A 125 1.55 -6.48 -20.68
C ALA A 125 1.64 -7.70 -21.62
N GLY A 126 2.28 -8.78 -21.17
CA GLY A 126 2.34 -10.05 -21.91
C GLY A 126 0.96 -10.67 -22.15
N ARG A 127 0.06 -10.61 -21.16
CA ARG A 127 -1.33 -11.11 -21.29
C ARG A 127 -2.20 -10.26 -22.23
N ARG A 128 -1.88 -8.98 -22.43
CA ARG A 128 -2.66 -8.04 -23.26
C ARG A 128 -2.25 -8.03 -24.73
N ARG A 129 -1.15 -8.68 -25.09
CA ARG A 129 -0.71 -8.76 -26.49
C ARG A 129 -1.59 -9.80 -27.21
N PRO A 130 -2.38 -9.42 -28.24
CA PRO A 130 -3.10 -10.40 -29.03
C PRO A 130 -2.08 -11.30 -29.76
N ALA A 131 -2.42 -12.60 -29.86
CA ALA A 131 -1.65 -13.60 -30.61
C ALA A 131 -1.54 -13.23 -32.09
#